data_AF-A0A9X0YDF7-F1
#
_entry.id   AF-A0A9X0YDF7-F1
#
_cell.length_a   1.000
_cell.length_b   1.000
_cell.length_c   1.000
_cell.angle_alpha   90.00
_cell.angle_beta   90.00
_cell.angle_gamma   90.00
#
_symmetry.space_group_name_H-M   'P 1'
#
loop_
_entity.id
_entity.type
_entity.pdbx_description
1 polymer ?
#
loop_
_entity_poly.entity_id
_entity_poly.type
_entity_poly.pdbx_seq_one_letter_code
_entity_poly.pdbx_strand_id
1 'polypeptide(L)'
;MKTKNIKAIINNEHKQVTVKYSPTKLTMTFSEAENFKKVYEGKDLYVCFAKIRADFSHITFLCKGAKINVKPSRMGSQMSAGLVAYEMTLGQQATNDDIVHLFDYEEENLTNNPQEQVDFFNKWLASLGAEDYEKFN
;
A
#
# COMPACT_ATOMS: atom_id res chain seq x y z
N MET A 1 13.85 3.90 -13.36
CA MET A 1 13.56 3.04 -12.18
C MET A 1 13.90 3.85 -10.95
N LYS A 2 12.99 3.96 -9.98
CA LYS A 2 13.24 4.60 -8.68
C LYS A 2 13.55 3.53 -7.64
N THR A 3 14.22 3.92 -6.56
CA THR A 3 14.59 3.05 -5.44
C THR A 3 14.11 3.70 -4.14
N LYS A 4 13.56 2.92 -3.22
CA LYS A 4 13.17 3.37 -1.89
C LYS A 4 13.63 2.35 -0.85
N ASN A 5 14.19 2.86 0.23
CA ASN A 5 14.50 2.08 1.42
C ASN A 5 13.31 2.17 2.38
N ILE A 6 12.86 1.03 2.87
CA ILE A 6 11.74 0.92 3.81
C ILE A 6 12.25 0.19 5.05
N LYS A 7 11.89 0.67 6.23
CA LYS A 7 12.13 -0.08 7.47
C LYS A 7 11.21 -1.29 7.50
N ALA A 8 11.69 -2.42 7.95
CA ALA A 8 10.90 -3.64 8.04
C ALA A 8 11.30 -4.43 9.29
N ILE A 9 10.39 -5.27 9.79
CA ILE A 9 10.70 -6.28 10.81
C ILE A 9 10.81 -7.62 10.10
N ILE A 10 11.97 -8.28 10.26
CA ILE A 10 12.24 -9.62 9.72
C ILE A 10 12.85 -10.43 10.85
N ASN A 11 12.24 -11.55 11.21
CA ASN A 11 12.65 -12.37 12.36
C ASN A 11 12.76 -11.56 13.66
N ASN A 12 11.77 -10.69 13.93
CA ASN A 12 11.71 -9.79 15.08
C ASN A 12 12.85 -8.75 15.18
N GLU A 13 13.64 -8.57 14.12
CA GLU A 13 14.68 -7.56 14.05
C GLU A 13 14.30 -6.44 13.09
N HIS A 14 14.54 -5.19 13.50
CA HIS A 14 14.41 -4.04 12.60
C HIS A 14 15.54 -4.08 11.56
N LYS A 15 15.15 -4.17 10.30
CA LYS A 15 16.03 -4.14 9.14
C LYS A 15 15.59 -3.05 8.17
N GLN A 16 16.45 -2.75 7.22
CA GLN A 16 16.12 -1.91 6.09
C GLN A 16 16.09 -2.77 4.82
N VAL A 17 14.99 -2.71 4.09
CA VAL A 17 14.82 -3.41 2.82
C VAL A 17 14.72 -2.40 1.69
N THR A 18 15.13 -2.81 0.49
CA THR A 18 15.14 -1.95 -0.69
C THR A 18 14.10 -2.41 -1.68
N VAL A 19 13.25 -1.49 -2.14
CA VAL A 19 12.26 -1.73 -3.18
C VAL A 19 12.56 -0.87 -4.39
N LYS A 20 12.55 -1.46 -5.58
CA LYS A 20 12.73 -0.75 -6.85
C LYS A 20 11.38 -0.66 -7.55
N TYR A 21 11.04 0.47 -8.15
CA TYR A 21 9.75 0.66 -8.77
C TYR A 21 9.77 1.61 -9.98
N SER A 22 8.77 1.49 -10.85
CA SER A 22 8.63 2.30 -12.05
C SER A 22 7.19 2.82 -12.16
N PRO A 23 6.91 4.07 -11.77
CA PRO A 23 5.56 4.66 -11.87
C PRO A 23 5.01 4.67 -13.30
N THR A 24 5.87 4.82 -14.31
CA THR A 24 5.47 4.81 -15.72
C THR A 24 5.14 3.43 -16.25
N LYS A 25 5.72 2.37 -15.66
CA LYS A 25 5.51 0.97 -16.08
C LYS A 25 4.55 0.23 -15.15
N LEU A 26 4.18 0.85 -14.03
CA LEU A 26 3.36 0.24 -12.97
C LEU A 26 3.94 -1.10 -12.50
N THR A 27 5.26 -1.12 -12.28
CA THR A 27 5.98 -2.30 -11.81
C THR A 27 6.79 -2.03 -10.55
N MET A 28 6.91 -3.05 -9.70
CA MET A 28 7.80 -3.08 -8.56
C MET A 28 8.71 -4.30 -8.60
N THR A 29 9.83 -4.21 -7.90
CA THR A 29 10.76 -5.30 -7.74
C THR A 29 11.24 -5.34 -6.30
N PHE A 30 11.17 -6.53 -5.72
CA PHE A 30 11.64 -6.82 -4.39
C PHE A 30 12.46 -8.13 -4.38
N SER A 31 13.39 -8.22 -3.45
CA SER A 31 14.37 -9.30 -3.35
C SER A 31 14.97 -9.29 -1.94
N GLU A 32 14.96 -10.44 -1.26
CA GLU A 32 15.66 -10.63 0.04
C GLU A 32 17.12 -11.08 -0.14
N ALA A 33 17.45 -11.67 -1.29
CA ALA A 33 18.77 -12.21 -1.59
C ALA A 33 19.18 -11.82 -3.01
N GLU A 34 20.47 -11.46 -3.19
CA GLU A 34 21.00 -10.93 -4.46
C GLU A 34 20.67 -11.79 -5.69
N ASN A 35 20.46 -13.10 -5.50
CA ASN A 35 20.27 -14.08 -6.55
C ASN A 35 18.80 -14.28 -6.97
N PHE A 36 17.83 -13.66 -6.30
CA PHE A 36 16.42 -13.79 -6.64
C PHE A 36 15.76 -12.43 -6.76
N LYS A 37 15.26 -12.09 -7.95
CA LYS A 37 14.60 -10.82 -8.22
C LYS A 37 13.24 -11.10 -8.86
N LYS A 38 12.15 -10.84 -8.13
CA LYS A 38 10.79 -10.96 -8.65
C LYS A 38 10.25 -9.59 -9.06
N VAL A 39 9.64 -9.53 -10.23
CA VAL A 39 8.96 -8.34 -10.75
C VAL A 39 7.47 -8.51 -10.52
N TYR A 40 6.84 -7.46 -10.03
CA TYR A 40 5.43 -7.39 -9.71
C TYR A 40 4.78 -6.32 -10.59
N GLU A 41 3.69 -6.69 -11.24
CA GLU A 41 2.90 -5.82 -12.09
C GLU A 41 1.49 -5.66 -11.50
N GLY A 42 0.86 -4.52 -11.71
CA GLY A 42 -0.47 -4.23 -11.20
C GLY A 42 -1.07 -2.99 -11.84
N LYS A 43 -2.33 -2.68 -11.50
CA LYS A 43 -3.01 -1.46 -11.95
C LYS A 43 -2.36 -0.17 -11.44
N ASP A 44 -1.61 -0.29 -10.35
CA ASP A 44 -0.82 0.78 -9.73
C ASP A 44 0.27 0.16 -8.83
N LEU A 45 1.12 1.01 -8.24
CA LEU A 45 2.19 0.59 -7.35
C LEU A 45 1.68 0.14 -5.98
N TYR A 46 0.51 0.60 -5.54
CA TYR A 46 -0.13 0.10 -4.32
C TYR A 46 -0.47 -1.40 -4.46
N VAL A 47 -1.05 -1.82 -5.59
CA VAL A 47 -1.32 -3.23 -5.91
C VAL A 47 -0.04 -4.03 -6.09
N CYS A 48 0.98 -3.46 -6.74
CA CYS A 48 2.29 -4.13 -6.83
C CYS A 48 2.86 -4.40 -5.43
N PHE A 49 2.79 -3.41 -4.54
CA PHE A 49 3.27 -3.54 -3.16
C PHE A 49 2.44 -4.52 -2.34
N ALA A 50 1.12 -4.56 -2.54
CA ALA A 50 0.25 -5.56 -1.95
C ALA A 50 0.65 -7.01 -2.32
N LYS A 51 1.03 -7.24 -3.59
CA LYS A 51 1.56 -8.54 -4.03
C LYS A 51 2.90 -8.89 -3.39
N ILE A 52 3.79 -7.91 -3.22
CA ILE A 52 5.05 -8.10 -2.48
C ILE A 52 4.76 -8.52 -1.04
N ARG A 53 3.87 -7.81 -0.33
CA ARG A 53 3.52 -8.15 1.05
C ARG A 53 2.89 -9.54 1.19
N ALA A 54 2.06 -9.93 0.24
CA ALA A 54 1.46 -11.27 0.24
C ALA A 54 2.49 -12.39 0.02
N ASP A 55 3.45 -12.19 -0.90
CA ASP A 55 4.51 -13.17 -1.18
C ASP A 55 5.56 -13.25 -0.06
N PHE A 56 5.81 -12.14 0.63
CA PHE A 56 6.79 -12.01 1.71
C PHE A 56 6.09 -11.79 3.05
N SER A 57 5.14 -12.66 3.39
CA SER A 57 4.27 -12.51 4.57
C SER A 57 5.01 -12.57 5.91
N HIS A 58 6.24 -13.09 5.93
CA HIS A 58 7.15 -13.08 7.09
C HIS A 58 7.85 -11.73 7.31
N ILE A 59 7.72 -10.77 6.38
CA ILE A 59 8.28 -9.42 6.49
C ILE A 59 7.17 -8.45 6.85
N THR A 60 7.31 -7.75 7.97
CA THR A 60 6.41 -6.62 8.29
C THR A 60 7.02 -5.33 7.75
N PHE A 61 6.46 -4.79 6.67
CA PHE A 61 6.91 -3.52 6.10
C PHE A 61 6.36 -2.34 6.91
N LEU A 62 7.25 -1.52 7.46
CA LEU A 62 6.91 -0.41 8.34
C LEU A 62 6.63 0.86 7.52
N CYS A 63 5.53 0.85 6.76
CA CYS A 63 5.09 2.01 5.99
C CYS A 63 3.57 2.09 5.79
N LYS A 64 3.08 3.29 5.46
CA LYS A 64 1.65 3.59 5.25
C LYS A 64 0.99 2.67 4.23
N GLY A 65 1.70 2.24 3.19
CA GLY A 65 1.19 1.28 2.20
C GLY A 65 0.83 -0.10 2.75
N ALA A 66 1.30 -0.43 3.95
CA ALA A 66 0.95 -1.64 4.67
C ALA A 66 -0.12 -1.42 5.76
N LYS A 67 -0.54 -0.17 6.03
CA LYS A 67 -1.55 0.13 7.06
C LYS A 67 -2.95 -0.26 6.59
N ILE A 68 -3.74 -0.89 7.46
CA ILE A 68 -5.08 -1.43 7.16
C ILE A 68 -6.02 -0.35 6.61
N ASN A 69 -5.98 0.87 7.15
CA ASN A 69 -6.86 1.97 6.77
C ASN A 69 -6.28 2.90 5.71
N VAL A 70 -5.23 2.49 4.99
CA VAL A 70 -4.62 3.29 3.92
C VAL A 70 -4.91 2.67 2.56
N LYS A 71 -5.51 3.46 1.66
CA LYS A 71 -5.76 3.03 0.28
C LYS A 71 -5.77 4.24 -0.67
N PRO A 72 -5.23 4.12 -1.90
CA PRO A 72 -5.41 5.14 -2.91
C PRO A 72 -6.87 5.24 -3.37
N SER A 73 -7.31 6.47 -3.64
CA SER A 73 -8.52 6.71 -4.42
C SER A 73 -8.27 6.33 -5.89
N ARG A 74 -9.34 6.16 -6.68
CA ARG A 74 -9.22 5.90 -8.14
C ARG A 74 -8.36 6.97 -8.83
N MET A 75 -8.60 8.24 -8.49
CA MET A 75 -7.81 9.36 -8.97
C MET A 75 -6.36 9.28 -8.50
N GLY A 76 -6.11 8.94 -7.23
CA GLY A 76 -4.77 8.72 -6.69
C GLY A 76 -4.00 7.62 -7.42
N SER A 77 -4.66 6.50 -7.73
CA SER A 77 -4.10 5.42 -8.53
C SER A 77 -3.67 5.89 -9.92
N GLN A 78 -4.50 6.67 -10.62
CA GLN A 78 -4.22 7.14 -11.98
C GLN A 78 -3.17 8.27 -12.02
N MET A 79 -3.32 9.28 -11.16
CA MET A 79 -2.48 10.49 -11.20
C MET A 79 -1.11 10.30 -10.55
N SER A 80 -1.01 9.42 -9.54
CA SER A 80 0.24 9.20 -8.79
C SER A 80 0.82 7.81 -8.96
N ALA A 81 0.26 6.98 -9.85
CA ALA A 81 0.56 5.55 -9.95
C ALA A 81 0.37 4.80 -8.61
N GLY A 82 -0.56 5.27 -7.75
CA GLY A 82 -0.83 4.69 -6.43
C GLY A 82 0.25 4.98 -5.37
N LEU A 83 1.09 6.00 -5.56
CA LEU A 83 2.07 6.45 -4.56
C LEU A 83 1.46 7.35 -3.49
N VAL A 84 0.36 8.03 -3.82
CA VAL A 84 -0.40 8.90 -2.92
C VAL A 84 -1.70 8.22 -2.56
N ALA A 85 -1.99 8.14 -1.27
CA ALA A 85 -3.15 7.48 -0.70
C ALA A 85 -3.80 8.34 0.39
N TYR A 86 -4.94 7.87 0.89
CA TYR A 86 -5.61 8.48 2.03
C TYR A 86 -5.58 7.51 3.21
N GLU A 87 -5.29 8.02 4.40
CA GLU A 87 -5.52 7.32 5.65
C GLU A 87 -6.95 7.61 6.13
N MET A 88 -7.77 6.58 6.24
CA MET A 88 -9.21 6.74 6.44
C MET A 88 -9.61 6.50 7.90
N THR A 89 -10.55 7.31 8.38
CA THR A 89 -11.18 7.15 9.69
C THR A 89 -12.67 6.87 9.50
N LEU A 90 -13.19 5.83 10.16
CA LEU A 90 -14.61 5.46 10.06
C LEU A 90 -15.51 6.62 10.52
N GLY A 91 -16.58 6.87 9.77
CA GLY A 91 -17.51 7.97 10.02
C GLY A 91 -17.00 9.36 9.63
N GLN A 92 -15.79 9.46 9.04
CA GLN A 92 -15.20 10.72 8.59
C GLN A 92 -14.85 10.67 7.10
N GLN A 93 -15.24 11.70 6.36
CA GLN A 93 -14.81 11.86 4.97
C GLN A 93 -13.31 12.18 4.94
N ALA A 94 -12.58 11.52 4.04
CA ALA A 94 -11.17 11.79 3.84
C ALA A 94 -10.98 13.16 3.17
N THR A 95 -10.04 13.93 3.69
CA THR A 95 -9.69 15.28 3.27
C THR A 95 -8.24 15.34 2.80
N ASN A 96 -7.77 16.54 2.45
CA ASN A 96 -6.35 16.72 2.09
C ASN A 96 -5.41 16.47 3.26
N ASP A 97 -5.86 16.64 4.50
CA ASP A 97 -5.05 16.41 5.70
C ASP A 97 -4.78 14.90 5.92
N ASP A 98 -5.59 14.05 5.31
CA ASP A 98 -5.49 12.60 5.37
C ASP A 98 -4.57 12.01 4.29
N ILE A 99 -3.97 12.85 3.44
CA ILE A 99 -3.08 12.42 2.37
C ILE A 99 -1.76 11.89 2.94
N VAL A 100 -1.41 10.67 2.55
CA VAL A 100 -0.17 9.99 2.92
C VAL A 100 0.55 9.43 1.70
N HIS A 101 1.86 9.23 1.79
CA HIS A 101 2.62 8.53 0.74
C HIS A 101 2.84 7.06 1.09
N LEU A 102 2.78 6.20 0.07
CA LEU A 102 2.86 4.74 0.19
C LEU A 102 4.03 4.23 1.06
N PHE A 103 5.15 4.96 1.04
CA PHE A 103 6.39 4.57 1.73
C PHE A 103 6.73 5.48 2.92
N ASP A 104 5.82 6.33 3.36
CA ASP A 104 5.97 7.05 4.63
C ASP A 104 5.97 6.05 5.78
N TYR A 105 6.78 6.29 6.80
CA TYR A 105 6.98 5.35 7.90
C TYR A 105 5.72 5.21 8.75
N GLU A 106 5.45 3.98 9.19
CA GLU A 106 4.31 3.60 10.03
C GLU A 106 4.61 2.26 10.71
N GLU A 107 4.15 2.08 11.95
CA GLU A 107 4.29 0.83 12.70
C GLU A 107 2.95 0.29 13.22
N GLU A 108 1.90 1.10 13.18
CA GLU A 108 0.60 0.75 13.76
C GLU A 108 -0.35 0.15 12.72
N ASN A 109 -1.12 -0.86 13.14
CA ASN A 109 -2.21 -1.47 12.36
C ASN A 109 -1.78 -1.88 10.94
N LEU A 110 -0.59 -2.47 10.84
CA LEU A 110 -0.02 -2.97 9.60
C LEU A 110 -0.60 -4.35 9.26
N THR A 111 -0.68 -4.65 7.97
CA THR A 111 -1.11 -5.94 7.45
C THR A 111 -0.27 -6.36 6.26
N ASN A 112 -0.09 -7.68 6.10
CA ASN A 112 0.43 -8.28 4.87
C ASN A 112 -0.68 -8.86 3.98
N ASN A 113 -1.92 -8.88 4.47
CA ASN A 113 -3.07 -9.37 3.73
C ASN A 113 -3.76 -8.20 3.01
N PRO A 114 -3.70 -8.12 1.66
CA PRO A 114 -4.34 -7.04 0.92
C PRO A 114 -5.87 -6.99 1.11
N GLN A 115 -6.49 -8.13 1.43
CA GLN A 115 -7.94 -8.20 1.64
C GLN A 115 -8.38 -7.37 2.85
N GLU A 116 -7.56 -7.28 3.91
CA GLU A 116 -7.90 -6.47 5.09
C GLU A 116 -8.03 -4.97 4.77
N GLN A 117 -7.20 -4.46 3.84
CA GLN A 117 -7.32 -3.08 3.37
C GLN A 117 -8.55 -2.87 2.48
N VAL A 118 -8.94 -3.87 1.69
CA VAL A 118 -10.19 -3.85 0.89
C VAL A 118 -11.41 -3.86 1.82
N ASP A 119 -11.40 -4.73 2.83
CA ASP A 119 -12.49 -4.85 3.79
C ASP A 119 -12.63 -3.57 4.62
N PHE A 120 -11.52 -2.96 5.04
CA PHE A 120 -11.56 -1.67 5.73
C PHE A 120 -12.13 -0.58 4.83
N PHE A 121 -11.71 -0.49 3.58
CA PHE A 121 -12.24 0.50 2.64
C PHE A 121 -13.76 0.38 2.46
N ASN A 122 -14.27 -0.85 2.35
CA ASN A 122 -15.71 -1.09 2.25
C ASN A 122 -16.45 -0.68 3.53
N LYS A 123 -15.89 -0.98 4.71
CA LYS A 123 -16.43 -0.51 5.99
C LYS A 123 -16.44 1.01 6.09
N TRP A 124 -15.38 1.67 5.60
CA TRP A 124 -15.31 3.12 5.56
C TRP A 124 -16.38 3.71 4.64
N LEU A 125 -16.56 3.18 3.43
CA LEU A 125 -17.65 3.60 2.54
C LEU A 125 -19.04 3.43 3.19
N ALA A 126 -19.29 2.28 3.83
CA ALA A 126 -20.54 2.03 4.54
C ALA A 126 -20.76 3.01 5.70
N SER A 127 -19.70 3.35 6.45
CA SER A 127 -19.77 4.33 7.53
C SER A 127 -20.13 5.75 7.07
N LEU A 128 -19.98 6.03 5.77
CA LEU A 128 -20.34 7.31 5.14
C LEU A 128 -21.66 7.25 4.37
N GLY A 129 -22.34 6.09 4.34
CA GLY A 129 -23.50 5.87 3.48
C GLY A 129 -23.18 5.90 1.98
N ALA A 130 -21.94 5.57 1.60
CA ALA A 130 -21.41 5.64 0.24
C ALA A 130 -21.15 4.25 -0.37
N GLU A 131 -21.93 3.24 -0.01
CA GLU A 131 -21.74 1.84 -0.44
C GLU A 131 -21.82 1.66 -1.97
N ASP A 132 -22.54 2.54 -2.65
CA ASP A 132 -22.66 2.53 -4.11
C ASP A 132 -21.49 3.20 -4.84
N TYR A 133 -20.45 3.68 -4.13
CA TYR A 133 -19.28 4.36 -4.73
C TYR A 133 -18.62 3.54 -5.85
N GLU A 134 -18.58 2.21 -5.71
CA GLU A 134 -18.02 1.32 -6.72
C GLU A 134 -19.00 1.00 -7.87
N LYS A 135 -20.32 1.19 -7.70
CA LYS A 135 -21.33 0.88 -8.75
C LYS A 135 -21.36 1.91 -9.89
N PHE A 136 -21.01 3.15 -9.61
CA PHE A 136 -21.05 4.23 -10.61
C PHE A 136 -19.83 4.27 -11.53
N ASN A 137 -18.98 3.24 -11.52
CA ASN A 137 -17.65 3.30 -12.14
C ASN A 137 -17.10 1.94 -12.58
#